data_AF-A0A3B9SJF7-F1
#
_entry.id   AF-A0A3B9SJF7-F1
#
_cell.length_a   1.000
_cell.length_b   1.000
_cell.length_c   1.000
_cell.angle_alpha   90.00
_cell.angle_beta   90.00
_cell.angle_gamma   90.00
#
_symmetry.space_group_name_H-M   'P 1'
#
loop_
_entity.id
_entity.type
_entity.pdbx_description
1 polymer ?
#
loop_
_entity_poly.entity_id
_entity_poly.type
_entity_poly.pdbx_seq_one_letter_code
_entity_poly.pdbx_strand_id
1 'polypeptide(L)'
;MALTCKNCNSPLMVNYPSGVCKCPSCEAEYLLKDADDEYSKYSALLDKLKAHEATLKKDDLSNKEINTVLFDLKNILPECKKDIAPDTSEALERMCDDAMKYCRRYLKYNTGKNQLMNCEYEKANETFKSIIEFKNSRELAEECEENLKTDRPESSLLHAYFAVQVFIGIILFFKVLLGMGTYISLFIAFIIAFADFWAMRSKGALSLIPIIISVMFPVPIVTVLLIWLIFKVTLRIAVLTSIIITVAAVLLFFLGIAIWGRGK
;
A
#
# COMPACT_ATOMS: atom_id res chain seq x y z
N MET A 1 -38.22 16.60 -25.87
CA MET A 1 -39.35 17.44 -25.41
C MET A 1 -39.21 17.56 -23.90
N ALA A 2 -39.22 18.77 -23.36
CA ALA A 2 -39.08 18.96 -21.92
C ALA A 2 -40.37 18.56 -21.19
N LEU A 3 -40.23 17.82 -20.09
CA LEU A 3 -41.33 17.46 -19.19
C LEU A 3 -41.97 18.73 -18.62
N THR A 4 -43.29 18.82 -18.62
CA THR A 4 -44.03 20.03 -18.17
C THR A 4 -44.85 19.75 -16.91
N CYS A 5 -44.96 20.76 -16.05
CA CYS A 5 -45.72 20.67 -14.81
C CYS A 5 -47.23 20.72 -15.08
N LYS A 6 -47.99 19.76 -14.55
CA LYS A 6 -49.45 19.71 -14.69
C LYS A 6 -50.19 20.89 -14.03
N ASN A 7 -49.57 21.56 -13.05
CA ASN A 7 -50.20 22.67 -12.32
C ASN A 7 -49.94 24.05 -12.95
N CYS A 8 -48.76 24.27 -13.52
CA CYS A 8 -48.36 25.61 -13.99
C CYS A 8 -47.74 25.63 -15.40
N ASN A 9 -47.68 24.49 -16.10
CA ASN A 9 -47.10 24.30 -17.44
C ASN A 9 -45.62 24.70 -17.58
N SER A 10 -44.94 25.12 -16.52
CA SER A 10 -43.48 25.32 -16.50
C SER A 10 -42.72 24.02 -16.70
N PRO A 11 -41.50 24.05 -17.28
CA PRO A 11 -40.65 22.87 -17.42
C PRO A 11 -40.24 22.29 -16.06
N LEU A 12 -40.25 20.96 -15.95
CA LEU A 12 -39.82 20.22 -14.77
C LEU A 12 -38.31 20.04 -14.75
N MET A 13 -37.69 20.21 -13.59
CA MET A 13 -36.31 19.79 -13.35
C MET A 13 -36.31 18.32 -12.94
N VAL A 14 -35.59 17.49 -13.70
CA VAL A 14 -35.53 16.04 -13.49
C VAL A 14 -34.31 15.69 -12.64
N ASN A 15 -34.52 14.92 -11.57
CA ASN A 15 -33.45 14.32 -10.79
C ASN A 15 -33.53 12.79 -10.90
N TYR A 16 -32.88 12.26 -11.95
CA TYR A 16 -32.84 10.81 -12.24
C TYR A 16 -32.34 9.95 -11.07
N PRO A 17 -31.26 10.31 -10.34
CA PRO A 17 -30.83 9.57 -9.14
C PRO A 17 -31.92 9.41 -8.09
N SER A 18 -32.69 10.47 -7.82
CA SER A 18 -33.80 10.43 -6.86
C SER A 18 -35.09 9.82 -7.45
N GLY A 19 -35.22 9.77 -8.77
CA GLY A 19 -36.44 9.33 -9.45
C GLY A 19 -37.61 10.32 -9.32
N VAL A 20 -37.32 11.58 -9.04
CA VAL A 20 -38.33 12.64 -8.90
C VAL A 20 -38.08 13.81 -9.85
N CYS A 21 -39.16 14.49 -10.20
CA CYS A 21 -39.17 15.71 -10.99
C CYS A 21 -39.78 16.82 -10.14
N LYS A 22 -39.09 17.97 -10.04
CA LYS A 22 -39.60 19.12 -9.29
C LYS A 22 -39.87 20.28 -10.23
N CYS A 23 -41.02 20.93 -10.08
CA CYS A 23 -41.30 22.17 -10.78
C CYS A 23 -40.62 23.35 -10.07
N PRO A 24 -39.78 24.15 -10.74
CA PRO A 24 -39.15 25.31 -10.11
C PRO A 24 -40.12 26.47 -9.86
N SER A 25 -41.26 26.53 -10.55
CA SER A 25 -42.23 27.64 -10.44
C SER A 25 -43.27 27.45 -9.32
N CYS A 26 -43.77 26.23 -9.13
CA CYS A 26 -44.81 25.93 -8.13
C CYS A 26 -44.36 24.92 -7.07
N GLU A 27 -43.09 24.50 -7.11
CA GLU A 27 -42.46 23.54 -6.21
C GLU A 27 -43.12 22.15 -6.15
N ALA A 28 -44.13 21.88 -6.98
CA ALA A 28 -44.77 20.58 -7.07
C ALA A 28 -43.77 19.49 -7.45
N GLU A 29 -43.84 18.38 -6.73
CA GLU A 29 -42.99 17.20 -6.92
C GLU A 29 -43.81 16.08 -7.56
N TYR A 30 -43.22 15.45 -8.58
CA TYR A 30 -43.80 14.34 -9.31
C TYR A 30 -42.81 13.18 -9.32
N LEU A 31 -43.31 11.95 -9.23
CA LEU A 31 -42.47 10.79 -9.48
C LEU A 31 -42.17 10.71 -10.98
N LEU A 32 -40.92 10.39 -11.33
CA LEU A 32 -40.48 10.31 -12.73
C LEU A 32 -41.35 9.33 -13.55
N LYS A 33 -41.75 8.22 -12.92
CA LYS A 33 -42.65 7.20 -13.52
C LYS A 33 -44.02 7.73 -13.93
N ASP A 34 -44.50 8.78 -13.26
CA ASP A 34 -45.86 9.34 -13.45
C ASP A 34 -45.83 10.62 -14.32
N ALA A 35 -44.63 11.12 -14.59
CA ALA A 35 -44.38 12.34 -15.35
C ALA A 35 -43.83 12.06 -16.76
N ASP A 36 -43.04 11.00 -16.93
CA ASP A 36 -42.37 10.65 -18.18
C ASP A 36 -42.96 9.39 -18.83
N ASP A 37 -43.57 9.57 -20.00
CA ASP A 37 -44.18 8.49 -20.79
C ASP A 37 -43.14 7.47 -21.29
N GLU A 38 -41.86 7.87 -21.39
CA GLU A 38 -40.76 6.99 -21.81
C GLU A 38 -40.10 6.24 -20.65
N TYR A 39 -40.55 6.44 -19.40
CA TYR A 39 -39.95 5.83 -18.20
C TYR A 39 -39.77 4.31 -18.33
N SER A 40 -40.75 3.63 -18.95
CA SER A 40 -40.69 2.18 -19.20
C SER A 40 -39.45 1.75 -20.00
N LYS A 41 -38.93 2.60 -20.89
CA LYS A 41 -37.79 2.31 -21.78
C LYS A 41 -36.45 2.29 -21.04
N TYR A 42 -36.31 3.07 -19.97
CA TYR A 42 -35.04 3.23 -19.25
C TYR A 42 -35.11 2.87 -17.75
N SER A 43 -36.29 2.59 -17.20
CA SER A 43 -36.49 2.25 -15.77
C SER A 43 -35.56 1.15 -15.26
N ALA A 44 -35.46 0.02 -15.97
CA ALA A 44 -34.59 -1.09 -15.59
C ALA A 44 -33.10 -0.69 -15.58
N LEU A 45 -32.70 0.21 -16.47
CA LEU A 45 -31.33 0.71 -16.57
C LEU A 45 -31.02 1.68 -15.43
N LEU A 46 -31.98 2.56 -15.11
CA LEU A 46 -31.91 3.45 -13.97
C LEU A 46 -31.80 2.68 -12.64
N ASP A 47 -32.56 1.60 -12.48
CA ASP A 47 -32.51 0.75 -11.29
C ASP A 47 -31.14 0.06 -11.13
N LYS A 48 -30.55 -0.44 -12.23
CA LYS A 48 -29.18 -0.97 -12.21
C LYS A 48 -28.17 0.09 -11.78
N LEU A 49 -28.26 1.31 -12.33
CA LEU A 49 -27.36 2.40 -11.96
C LEU A 49 -27.47 2.78 -10.48
N LYS A 50 -28.70 2.85 -9.95
CA LYS A 50 -28.93 3.09 -8.52
C LYS A 50 -28.36 1.97 -7.65
N ALA A 51 -28.50 0.70 -8.06
CA ALA A 51 -27.92 -0.43 -7.34
C ALA A 51 -26.38 -0.38 -7.31
N HIS A 52 -25.75 0.01 -8.41
CA HIS A 52 -24.31 0.22 -8.46
C HIS A 52 -23.88 1.41 -7.60
N GLU A 53 -24.59 2.53 -7.64
CA GLU A 53 -24.32 3.69 -6.77
C GLU A 53 -24.42 3.32 -5.28
N ALA A 54 -25.46 2.58 -4.90
CA ALA A 54 -25.62 2.07 -3.54
C ALA A 54 -24.46 1.14 -3.13
N THR A 55 -23.94 0.34 -4.06
CA THR A 55 -22.76 -0.49 -3.82
C THR A 55 -21.52 0.36 -3.59
N LEU A 56 -21.31 1.39 -4.40
CA LEU A 56 -20.15 2.30 -4.33
C LEU A 56 -20.12 3.19 -3.07
N LYS A 57 -21.26 3.35 -2.41
CA LYS A 57 -21.39 4.06 -1.12
C LYS A 57 -21.01 3.22 0.09
N LYS A 58 -20.80 1.91 -0.06
CA LYS A 58 -20.32 1.07 1.04
C LYS A 58 -18.87 1.42 1.39
N ASP A 59 -18.57 1.41 2.69
CA ASP A 59 -17.20 1.47 3.17
C ASP A 59 -16.51 0.11 2.95
N ASP A 60 -15.22 0.17 2.60
CA ASP A 60 -14.32 -0.99 2.40
C ASP A 60 -14.71 -2.01 1.32
N LEU A 61 -14.93 -1.52 0.09
CA LEU A 61 -15.06 -2.38 -1.09
C LEU A 61 -13.71 -2.98 -1.53
N SER A 62 -13.73 -4.29 -1.83
CA SER A 62 -12.59 -4.99 -2.41
C SER A 62 -12.34 -4.58 -3.87
N ASN A 63 -11.09 -4.73 -4.34
CA ASN A 63 -10.77 -4.51 -5.75
C ASN A 63 -11.60 -5.38 -6.70
N LYS A 64 -11.99 -6.58 -6.26
CA LYS A 64 -12.82 -7.49 -7.07
C LYS A 64 -14.21 -6.91 -7.28
N GLU A 65 -14.85 -6.44 -6.20
CA GLU A 65 -16.18 -5.83 -6.26
C GLU A 65 -16.19 -4.57 -7.12
N ILE A 66 -15.20 -3.69 -6.96
CA ILE A 66 -15.10 -2.47 -7.79
C ILE A 66 -14.88 -2.79 -9.27
N ASN A 67 -14.08 -3.81 -9.59
CA ASN A 67 -13.88 -4.23 -10.97
C ASN A 67 -15.13 -4.87 -11.59
N THR A 68 -15.92 -5.60 -10.80
CA THR A 68 -17.23 -6.11 -11.25
C THR A 68 -18.16 -4.94 -11.58
N VAL A 69 -18.30 -3.97 -10.68
CA VAL A 69 -19.14 -2.77 -10.94
C VAL A 69 -18.64 -1.99 -12.16
N LEU A 70 -17.32 -1.81 -12.30
CA LEU A 70 -16.73 -1.13 -13.47
C LEU A 70 -17.00 -1.88 -14.78
N PHE A 71 -16.99 -3.22 -14.75
CA PHE A 71 -17.31 -4.05 -15.90
C PHE A 71 -18.78 -3.92 -16.28
N ASP A 72 -19.68 -3.99 -15.29
CA ASP A 72 -21.13 -3.86 -15.50
C ASP A 72 -21.47 -2.47 -16.07
N LEU A 73 -20.89 -1.40 -15.54
CA LEU A 73 -21.08 -0.04 -16.05
C LEU A 73 -20.63 0.13 -17.51
N LYS A 74 -19.54 -0.54 -17.91
CA LYS A 74 -19.09 -0.53 -19.32
C LYS A 74 -20.08 -1.23 -20.26
N ASN A 75 -20.78 -2.25 -19.76
CA ASN A 75 -21.80 -2.96 -20.54
C ASN A 75 -23.12 -2.19 -20.59
N ILE A 76 -23.43 -1.39 -19.56
CA ILE A 76 -24.62 -0.55 -19.48
C ILE A 76 -24.49 0.72 -20.34
N LEU A 77 -23.29 1.29 -20.49
CA LEU A 77 -23.08 2.55 -21.21
C LEU A 77 -23.66 2.57 -22.65
N PRO A 78 -23.53 1.53 -23.49
CA PRO A 78 -24.18 1.48 -24.80
C PRO A 78 -25.71 1.39 -24.72
N GLU A 79 -26.24 0.78 -23.66
CA GLU A 79 -27.69 0.67 -23.42
C GLU A 79 -28.30 2.04 -23.08
N CYS A 80 -27.54 2.98 -22.49
CA CYS A 80 -28.00 4.35 -22.20
C CYS A 80 -28.41 5.15 -23.46
N LYS A 81 -27.95 4.73 -24.65
CA LYS A 81 -28.22 5.39 -25.95
C LYS A 81 -29.39 4.80 -26.72
N LYS A 82 -29.80 3.58 -26.36
CA LYS A 82 -30.66 2.78 -27.22
C LYS A 82 -32.12 3.10 -26.94
N ASP A 83 -32.83 3.59 -27.95
CA ASP A 83 -34.30 3.80 -27.95
C ASP A 83 -34.80 4.79 -26.87
N ILE A 84 -33.93 5.67 -26.36
CA ILE A 84 -34.22 6.69 -25.33
C ILE A 84 -34.09 8.10 -25.92
N ALA A 85 -34.92 9.05 -25.49
CA ALA A 85 -34.79 10.45 -25.90
C ALA A 85 -33.38 11.03 -25.61
N PRO A 86 -32.84 11.92 -26.47
CA PRO A 86 -31.47 12.44 -26.35
C PRO A 86 -31.15 13.06 -24.97
N ASP A 87 -32.06 13.86 -24.42
CA ASP A 87 -31.86 14.54 -23.13
C ASP A 87 -31.74 13.54 -21.97
N THR A 88 -32.59 12.50 -21.97
CA THR A 88 -32.57 11.43 -20.96
C THR A 88 -31.36 10.52 -21.15
N SER A 89 -30.99 10.22 -22.39
CA SER A 89 -29.81 9.45 -22.74
C SER A 89 -28.53 10.11 -22.23
N GLU A 90 -28.37 11.42 -22.46
CA GLU A 90 -27.22 12.19 -21.97
C GLU A 90 -27.14 12.18 -20.43
N ALA A 91 -28.27 12.30 -19.74
CA ALA A 91 -28.29 12.24 -18.28
C ALA A 91 -27.86 10.87 -17.73
N LEU A 92 -28.35 9.78 -18.33
CA LEU A 92 -27.97 8.41 -17.97
C LEU A 92 -26.49 8.13 -18.27
N GLU A 93 -25.96 8.65 -19.40
CA GLU A 93 -24.55 8.57 -19.73
C GLU A 93 -23.67 9.29 -18.69
N ARG A 94 -24.06 10.51 -18.29
CA ARG A 94 -23.35 11.24 -17.22
C ARG A 94 -23.32 10.45 -15.92
N MET A 95 -24.43 9.83 -15.53
CA MET A 95 -24.49 8.96 -14.35
C MET A 95 -23.53 7.77 -14.47
N CYS A 96 -23.51 7.08 -15.62
CA CYS A 96 -22.55 5.99 -15.89
C CYS A 96 -21.10 6.48 -15.79
N ASP A 97 -20.77 7.59 -16.45
CA ASP A 97 -19.42 8.13 -16.50
C ASP A 97 -18.92 8.55 -15.12
N ASP A 98 -19.77 9.18 -14.30
CA ASP A 98 -19.41 9.59 -12.96
C ASP A 98 -19.21 8.39 -12.03
N ALA A 99 -20.05 7.36 -12.14
CA ALA A 99 -19.85 6.10 -11.44
C ALA A 99 -18.54 5.41 -11.87
N MET A 100 -18.23 5.40 -13.18
CA MET A 100 -16.98 4.84 -13.70
C MET A 100 -15.74 5.61 -13.22
N LYS A 101 -15.80 6.95 -13.18
CA LYS A 101 -14.73 7.80 -12.61
C LYS A 101 -14.53 7.48 -11.13
N TYR A 102 -15.62 7.31 -10.38
CA TYR A 102 -15.56 6.92 -8.97
C TYR A 102 -14.87 5.56 -8.79
N CYS A 103 -15.27 4.54 -9.56
CA CYS A 103 -14.60 3.23 -9.55
C CYS A 103 -13.09 3.33 -9.82
N ARG A 104 -12.68 4.12 -10.81
CA ARG A 104 -11.25 4.31 -11.15
C ARG A 104 -10.47 4.98 -10.01
N ARG A 105 -11.05 6.00 -9.37
CA ARG A 105 -10.45 6.65 -8.19
C ARG A 105 -10.34 5.68 -7.02
N TYR A 106 -11.36 4.85 -6.80
CA TYR A 106 -11.34 3.82 -5.76
C TYR A 106 -10.26 2.76 -6.00
N LEU A 107 -10.10 2.28 -7.23
CA LEU A 107 -9.02 1.33 -7.57
C LEU A 107 -7.63 1.93 -7.33
N LYS A 108 -7.42 3.20 -7.69
CA LYS A 108 -6.18 3.93 -7.36
C LYS A 108 -5.98 4.04 -5.85
N TYR A 109 -7.04 4.35 -5.10
CA TYR A 109 -6.99 4.43 -3.64
C TYR A 109 -6.56 3.10 -3.00
N ASN A 110 -7.15 1.98 -3.42
CA ASN A 110 -6.74 0.66 -2.94
C ASN A 110 -5.31 0.30 -3.39
N THR A 111 -4.89 0.75 -4.56
CA THR A 111 -3.50 0.57 -5.04
C THR A 111 -2.52 1.34 -4.15
N GLY A 112 -2.82 2.61 -3.82
CA GLY A 112 -2.04 3.42 -2.89
C GLY A 112 -1.97 2.81 -1.50
N LYS A 113 -3.10 2.29 -0.97
CA LYS A 113 -3.13 1.55 0.29
C LYS A 113 -2.22 0.32 0.26
N ASN A 114 -2.27 -0.48 -0.80
CA ASN A 114 -1.39 -1.64 -0.93
C ASN A 114 0.09 -1.25 -1.02
N GLN A 115 0.42 -0.18 -1.74
CA GLN A 115 1.78 0.35 -1.81
C GLN A 115 2.27 0.84 -0.44
N LEU A 116 1.41 1.51 0.32
CA LEU A 116 1.69 1.94 1.69
C LEU A 116 1.95 0.74 2.61
N MET A 117 1.11 -0.30 2.56
CA MET A 117 1.34 -1.54 3.33
C MET A 117 2.66 -2.24 2.96
N ASN A 118 3.11 -2.11 1.72
CA ASN A 118 4.36 -2.67 1.23
C ASN A 118 5.57 -1.74 1.47
N CYS A 119 5.41 -0.65 2.24
CA CYS A 119 6.43 0.36 2.50
C CYS A 119 7.00 1.03 1.23
N GLU A 120 6.24 1.04 0.12
CA GLU A 120 6.59 1.74 -1.11
C GLU A 120 6.15 3.21 -1.05
N TYR A 121 6.61 3.96 -0.04
CA TYR A 121 6.09 5.28 0.31
C TYR A 121 6.16 6.31 -0.83
N GLU A 122 7.17 6.25 -1.70
CA GLU A 122 7.30 7.15 -2.86
C GLU A 122 6.16 6.92 -3.87
N LYS A 123 5.93 5.66 -4.26
CA LYS A 123 4.85 5.28 -5.17
C LYS A 123 3.46 5.50 -4.55
N ALA A 124 3.33 5.20 -3.26
CA ALA A 124 2.11 5.43 -2.51
C ALA A 124 1.75 6.93 -2.48
N ASN A 125 2.74 7.79 -2.20
CA ASN A 125 2.58 9.25 -2.20
C ASN A 125 2.14 9.78 -3.56
N GLU A 126 2.81 9.38 -4.64
CA GLU A 126 2.41 9.76 -6.01
C GLU A 126 0.98 9.32 -6.32
N THR A 127 0.62 8.10 -5.93
CA THR A 127 -0.70 7.55 -6.15
C THR A 127 -1.76 8.35 -5.40
N PHE A 128 -1.57 8.63 -4.11
CA PHE A 128 -2.52 9.41 -3.29
C PHE A 128 -2.60 10.88 -3.73
N LYS A 129 -1.50 11.51 -4.15
CA LYS A 129 -1.50 12.87 -4.72
C LYS A 129 -2.35 12.95 -5.99
N SER A 130 -2.39 11.89 -6.80
CA SER A 130 -3.22 11.83 -8.01
C SER A 130 -4.73 11.77 -7.75
N ILE A 131 -5.14 11.53 -6.49
CA ILE A 131 -6.54 11.41 -6.05
C ILE A 131 -6.79 12.20 -4.76
N ILE A 132 -6.16 13.36 -4.60
CA ILE A 132 -6.11 14.11 -3.33
C ILE A 132 -7.48 14.49 -2.73
N GLU A 133 -8.51 14.64 -3.56
CA GLU A 133 -9.89 14.98 -3.16
C GLU A 133 -10.75 13.75 -2.83
N PHE A 134 -10.18 12.54 -2.93
CA PHE A 134 -10.90 11.29 -2.75
C PHE A 134 -10.65 10.70 -1.36
N LYS A 135 -11.71 10.58 -0.54
CA LYS A 135 -11.63 10.06 0.83
C LYS A 135 -10.51 10.76 1.64
N ASN A 136 -9.77 10.02 2.45
CA ASN A 136 -8.63 10.50 3.24
C ASN A 136 -7.29 10.43 2.48
N SER A 137 -7.29 10.50 1.14
CA SER A 137 -6.05 10.40 0.34
C SER A 137 -5.04 11.50 0.67
N ARG A 138 -5.49 12.70 1.08
CA ARG A 138 -4.60 13.78 1.51
C ARG A 138 -3.81 13.41 2.77
N GLU A 139 -4.49 12.93 3.81
CA GLU A 139 -3.87 12.50 5.07
C GLU A 139 -2.87 11.36 4.83
N LEU A 140 -3.23 10.39 3.99
CA LEU A 140 -2.34 9.27 3.65
C LEU A 140 -1.13 9.72 2.83
N ALA A 141 -1.26 10.74 1.97
CA ALA A 141 -0.14 11.31 1.23
C ALA A 141 0.85 12.04 2.16
N GLU A 142 0.33 12.77 3.15
CA GLU A 142 1.13 13.43 4.19
C GLU A 142 1.88 12.39 5.03
N GLU A 143 1.21 11.32 5.46
CA GLU A 143 1.83 10.19 6.17
C GLU A 143 2.96 9.54 5.36
N CYS A 144 2.76 9.35 4.04
CA CYS A 144 3.81 8.85 3.17
C CYS A 144 5.01 9.80 3.11
N GLU A 145 4.77 11.11 3.10
CA GLU A 145 5.82 12.12 3.05
C GLU A 145 6.61 12.22 4.35
N GLU A 146 5.97 12.04 5.51
CA GLU A 146 6.64 11.93 6.80
C GLU A 146 7.54 10.70 6.85
N ASN A 147 7.03 9.53 6.46
CA ASN A 147 7.82 8.29 6.42
C ASN A 147 9.03 8.40 5.48
N LEU A 148 8.88 9.08 4.33
CA LEU A 148 10.00 9.36 3.41
C LEU A 148 11.08 10.26 4.02
N LYS A 149 10.72 11.17 4.93
CA LYS A 149 11.68 12.03 5.64
C LYS A 149 12.44 11.26 6.71
N THR A 150 11.79 10.30 7.38
CA THR A 150 12.41 9.45 8.41
C THR A 150 13.32 8.37 7.82
N ASP A 151 13.03 7.87 6.61
CA ASP A 151 13.81 6.83 5.92
C ASP A 151 15.09 7.36 5.22
N ARG A 152 15.44 8.65 5.42
CA ARG A 152 16.68 9.27 4.91
C ARG A 152 17.91 8.87 5.77
N PRO A 153 19.13 8.93 5.19
CA PRO A 153 20.14 7.86 5.21
C PRO A 153 21.05 7.82 6.45
N GLU A 154 20.52 7.91 7.67
CA GLU A 154 21.34 7.54 8.85
C GLU A 154 21.56 6.02 8.95
N SER A 155 20.67 5.22 8.35
CA SER A 155 20.81 3.76 8.31
C SER A 155 21.95 3.29 7.40
N SER A 156 22.32 4.01 6.33
CA SER A 156 23.28 3.49 5.34
C SER A 156 24.71 3.35 5.89
N LEU A 157 25.11 4.19 6.84
CA LEU A 157 26.43 4.10 7.50
C LEU A 157 26.50 2.89 8.44
N LEU A 158 25.44 2.66 9.22
CA LEU A 158 25.35 1.50 10.11
C LEU A 158 25.33 0.20 9.29
N HIS A 159 24.59 0.18 8.18
CA HIS A 159 24.50 -1.00 7.30
C HIS A 159 25.81 -1.28 6.57
N ALA A 160 26.51 -0.25 6.09
CA ALA A 160 27.84 -0.41 5.52
C ALA A 160 28.84 -0.96 6.56
N TYR A 161 28.77 -0.48 7.80
CA TYR A 161 29.60 -0.98 8.90
C TYR A 161 29.33 -2.46 9.20
N PHE A 162 28.05 -2.86 9.30
CA PHE A 162 27.68 -4.26 9.52
C PHE A 162 28.07 -5.18 8.36
N ALA A 163 27.85 -4.74 7.11
CA ALA A 163 28.23 -5.52 5.93
C ALA A 163 29.74 -5.79 5.88
N VAL A 164 30.57 -4.81 6.24
CA VAL A 164 32.03 -4.97 6.32
C VAL A 164 32.43 -5.97 7.41
N GLN A 165 31.78 -5.93 8.58
CA GLN A 165 32.05 -6.89 9.66
C GLN A 165 31.67 -8.32 9.30
N VAL A 166 30.51 -8.52 8.68
CA VAL A 166 30.05 -9.83 8.18
C VAL A 166 31.04 -10.39 7.16
N PHE A 167 31.45 -9.56 6.20
CA PHE A 167 32.39 -9.97 5.15
C PHE A 167 33.74 -10.42 5.73
N ILE A 168 34.29 -9.66 6.67
CA ILE A 168 35.55 -10.01 7.35
C ILE A 168 35.39 -11.29 8.20
N GLY A 169 34.28 -11.43 8.92
CA GLY A 169 34.00 -12.60 9.76
C GLY A 169 33.91 -13.90 8.96
N ILE A 170 33.26 -13.88 7.81
CA ILE A 170 33.12 -15.06 6.94
C ILE A 170 34.46 -15.47 6.34
N ILE A 171 35.25 -14.52 5.83
CA ILE A 171 36.58 -14.81 5.26
C ILE A 171 37.47 -15.48 6.30
N LEU A 172 37.47 -14.94 7.53
CA LEU A 172 38.26 -15.47 8.62
C LEU A 172 37.74 -16.84 9.09
N PHE A 173 36.42 -17.05 9.15
CA PHE A 173 35.83 -18.35 9.49
C PHE A 173 36.27 -19.45 8.52
N PHE A 174 36.08 -19.25 7.21
CA PHE A 174 36.44 -20.25 6.21
C PHE A 174 37.95 -20.48 6.10
N LYS A 175 38.77 -19.44 6.32
CA LYS A 175 40.23 -19.57 6.31
C LYS A 175 40.78 -20.27 7.55
N VAL A 176 40.30 -19.92 8.74
CA VAL A 176 40.88 -20.38 10.03
C VAL A 176 40.32 -21.74 10.45
N LEU A 177 39.02 -21.99 10.28
CA LEU A 177 38.41 -23.26 10.71
C LEU A 177 38.42 -24.34 9.64
N LEU A 178 38.29 -23.98 8.36
CA LEU A 178 38.18 -24.95 7.27
C LEU A 178 39.45 -25.07 6.42
N GLY A 179 40.48 -24.27 6.72
CA GLY A 179 41.77 -24.30 5.99
C GLY A 179 41.64 -23.99 4.50
N MET A 180 40.52 -23.39 4.07
CA MET A 180 40.25 -23.14 2.66
C MET A 180 41.16 -22.04 2.11
N GLY A 181 41.59 -22.21 0.85
CA GLY A 181 42.40 -21.23 0.14
C GLY A 181 41.71 -19.87 0.09
N THR A 182 42.49 -18.79 0.28
CA THR A 182 42.00 -17.42 0.49
C THR A 182 41.01 -16.95 -0.57
N TYR A 183 41.18 -17.39 -1.82
CA TYR A 183 40.32 -17.05 -2.95
C TYR A 183 38.92 -17.66 -2.86
N ILE A 184 38.82 -18.90 -2.35
CA ILE A 184 37.54 -19.60 -2.16
C ILE A 184 36.76 -18.93 -1.02
N SER A 185 37.45 -18.59 0.07
CA SER A 185 36.86 -17.88 1.22
C SER A 185 36.36 -16.48 0.85
N LEU A 186 37.10 -15.75 0.01
CA LEU A 186 36.68 -14.44 -0.54
C LEU A 186 35.45 -14.57 -1.44
N PHE A 187 35.40 -15.61 -2.28
CA PHE A 187 34.28 -15.84 -3.18
C PHE A 187 32.98 -16.16 -2.42
N ILE A 188 33.05 -16.99 -1.38
CA ILE A 188 31.91 -17.33 -0.51
C ILE A 188 31.44 -16.10 0.28
N ALA A 189 32.36 -15.31 0.83
CA ALA A 189 32.03 -14.07 1.54
C ALA A 189 31.36 -13.04 0.61
N PHE A 190 31.79 -12.96 -0.64
CA PHE A 190 31.16 -12.10 -1.65
C PHE A 190 29.73 -12.54 -1.97
N ILE A 191 29.50 -13.86 -2.14
CA ILE A 191 28.15 -14.39 -2.38
C ILE A 191 27.22 -14.09 -1.20
N ILE A 192 27.68 -14.31 0.04
CA ILE A 192 26.85 -14.09 1.23
C ILE A 192 26.58 -12.60 1.43
N ALA A 193 27.59 -11.73 1.30
CA ALA A 193 27.40 -10.29 1.41
C ALA A 193 26.49 -9.74 0.29
N PHE A 194 26.58 -10.28 -0.92
CA PHE A 194 25.69 -9.92 -2.02
C PHE A 194 24.25 -10.39 -1.78
N ALA A 195 24.08 -11.60 -1.22
CA ALA A 195 22.77 -12.12 -0.83
C ALA A 195 22.14 -11.30 0.30
N ASP A 196 22.91 -10.92 1.33
CA ASP A 196 22.46 -10.04 2.41
C ASP A 196 22.11 -8.65 1.89
N PHE A 197 22.94 -8.06 1.02
CA PHE A 197 22.66 -6.76 0.39
C PHE A 197 21.37 -6.81 -0.46
N TRP A 198 21.16 -7.90 -1.19
CA TRP A 198 19.95 -8.10 -1.99
C TRP A 198 18.71 -8.30 -1.12
N ALA A 199 18.81 -9.12 -0.07
CA ALA A 199 17.75 -9.37 0.90
C ALA A 199 17.35 -8.08 1.66
N MET A 200 18.32 -7.22 1.98
CA MET A 200 18.09 -5.90 2.56
C MET A 200 17.39 -4.94 1.59
N ARG A 201 17.64 -5.06 0.28
CA ARG A 201 17.01 -4.21 -0.74
C ARG A 201 15.58 -4.63 -1.06
N SER A 202 15.22 -5.90 -0.85
CA SER A 202 13.84 -6.37 -0.86
C SER A 202 13.12 -5.97 0.46
N LYS A 203 12.49 -4.79 0.47
CA LYS A 203 11.78 -4.27 1.66
C LYS A 203 10.51 -5.11 1.97
N GLY A 204 10.43 -5.65 3.19
CA GLY A 204 9.33 -6.46 3.73
C GLY A 204 9.71 -7.12 5.07
N ALA A 205 8.82 -7.93 5.68
CA ALA A 205 9.08 -8.67 6.93
C ALA A 205 10.28 -9.65 6.83
N LEU A 206 10.66 -10.03 5.61
CA LEU A 206 11.89 -10.77 5.32
C LEU A 206 13.18 -9.98 5.59
N SER A 207 13.12 -8.67 5.87
CA SER A 207 14.31 -7.85 6.20
C SER A 207 14.81 -8.03 7.64
N LEU A 208 13.98 -8.51 8.57
CA LEU A 208 14.37 -8.74 9.96
C LEU A 208 15.24 -9.98 10.14
N ILE A 209 14.95 -11.04 9.38
CA ILE A 209 15.68 -12.32 9.41
C ILE A 209 17.17 -12.14 9.06
N PRO A 210 17.56 -11.47 7.96
CA PRO A 210 18.97 -11.24 7.63
C PRO A 210 19.64 -10.27 8.61
N ILE A 211 18.94 -9.30 9.21
CA ILE A 211 19.51 -8.43 10.26
C ILE A 211 19.88 -9.24 11.51
N ILE A 212 19.00 -10.14 11.95
CA ILE A 212 19.27 -11.01 13.11
C ILE A 212 20.43 -11.96 12.81
N ILE A 213 20.48 -12.55 11.61
CA ILE A 213 21.59 -13.43 11.17
C ILE A 213 22.91 -12.64 11.06
N SER A 214 22.85 -11.41 10.52
CA SER A 214 23.99 -10.49 10.34
C SER A 214 24.58 -10.00 11.66
N VAL A 215 23.81 -9.97 12.75
CA VAL A 215 24.32 -9.61 14.09
C VAL A 215 24.73 -10.85 14.89
N MET A 216 23.96 -11.93 14.83
CA MET A 216 24.18 -13.11 15.67
C MET A 216 25.38 -13.96 15.26
N PHE A 217 25.79 -13.96 13.98
CA PHE A 217 26.90 -14.79 13.53
C PHE A 217 28.29 -14.12 13.60
N PRO A 218 28.52 -12.90 13.10
CA PRO A 218 29.87 -12.35 13.04
C PRO A 218 30.36 -11.84 14.39
N VAL A 219 29.49 -11.35 15.28
CA VAL A 219 29.89 -10.86 16.60
C VAL A 219 30.58 -11.95 17.45
N PRO A 220 30.02 -13.16 17.59
CA PRO A 220 30.72 -14.24 18.28
C PRO A 220 32.00 -14.66 17.55
N ILE A 221 31.99 -14.76 16.21
CA ILE A 221 33.19 -15.16 15.45
C ILE A 221 34.34 -14.15 15.63
N VAL A 222 34.06 -12.85 15.53
CA VAL A 222 35.03 -11.77 15.69
C VAL A 222 35.55 -11.71 17.13
N THR A 223 34.68 -11.91 18.13
CA THR A 223 35.10 -11.94 19.54
C THR A 223 35.94 -13.18 19.87
N VAL A 224 35.60 -14.37 19.34
CA VAL A 224 36.47 -15.56 19.46
C VAL A 224 37.85 -15.28 18.86
N LEU A 225 37.90 -14.66 17.68
CA LEU A 225 39.15 -14.36 16.99
C LEU A 225 39.99 -13.32 17.74
N LEU A 226 39.39 -12.26 18.27
CA LEU A 226 40.08 -11.27 19.09
C LEU A 226 40.65 -11.89 20.37
N ILE A 227 39.86 -12.72 21.05
CA ILE A 227 40.29 -13.38 22.29
C ILE A 227 41.41 -14.39 22.00
N TRP A 228 41.28 -15.16 20.92
CA TRP A 228 42.28 -16.15 20.51
C TRP A 228 43.59 -15.48 20.04
N LEU A 229 43.53 -14.44 19.21
CA LEU A 229 44.72 -13.77 18.66
C LEU A 229 45.45 -12.89 19.68
N ILE A 230 44.73 -12.13 20.51
CA ILE A 230 45.34 -11.17 21.45
C ILE A 230 45.82 -11.88 22.72
N PHE A 231 44.97 -12.75 23.29
CA PHE A 231 45.27 -13.39 24.58
C PHE A 231 45.90 -14.77 24.43
N LYS A 232 46.11 -15.26 23.20
CA LYS A 232 46.72 -16.56 22.86
C LYS A 232 46.13 -17.74 23.65
N VAL A 233 44.84 -17.65 23.98
CA VAL A 233 44.13 -18.67 24.78
C VAL A 233 43.72 -19.83 23.88
N THR A 234 43.57 -21.03 24.43
CA THR A 234 43.10 -22.19 23.67
C THR A 234 41.72 -21.92 23.05
N LEU A 235 41.51 -22.35 21.80
CA LEU A 235 40.29 -22.09 21.02
C LEU A 235 38.99 -22.38 21.80
N ARG A 236 38.96 -23.45 22.61
CA ARG A 236 37.81 -23.81 23.46
C ARG A 236 37.45 -22.72 24.47
N ILE A 237 38.45 -22.09 25.10
CA ILE A 237 38.23 -21.03 26.08
C ILE A 237 37.74 -19.78 25.37
N ALA A 238 38.35 -19.43 24.22
CA ALA A 238 37.94 -18.28 23.41
C ALA A 238 36.47 -18.37 22.97
N VAL A 239 36.02 -19.55 22.52
CA VAL A 239 34.61 -19.83 22.17
C VAL A 239 33.68 -19.64 23.36
N LEU A 240 34.01 -20.21 24.53
CA LEU A 240 33.21 -20.05 25.75
C LEU A 240 33.06 -18.59 26.17
N THR A 241 34.16 -17.83 26.20
CA THR A 241 34.12 -16.40 26.53
C THR A 241 33.34 -15.56 25.53
N SER A 242 33.42 -15.88 24.23
CA SER A 242 32.68 -15.17 23.19
C SER A 242 31.17 -15.35 23.34
N ILE A 243 30.72 -16.58 23.64
CA ILE A 243 29.29 -16.86 23.89
C ILE A 243 28.82 -16.04 25.11
N ILE A 244 29.59 -16.01 26.19
CA ILE A 244 29.26 -15.23 27.40
C ILE A 244 29.16 -13.74 27.09
N ILE A 245 30.12 -13.18 26.35
CA ILE A 245 30.13 -11.76 25.97
C ILE A 245 28.94 -11.43 25.07
N THR A 246 28.61 -12.30 24.11
CA THR A 246 27.49 -12.10 23.19
C THR A 246 26.16 -12.11 23.95
N VAL A 247 25.96 -13.08 24.85
CA VAL A 247 24.75 -13.15 25.70
C VAL A 247 24.67 -11.93 26.63
N ALA A 248 25.78 -11.52 27.25
CA ALA A 248 25.82 -10.34 28.10
C ALA A 248 25.51 -9.05 27.32
N ALA A 249 26.04 -8.89 26.11
CA ALA A 249 25.76 -7.73 25.25
C ALA A 249 24.28 -7.67 24.85
N VAL A 250 23.68 -8.82 24.50
CA VAL A 250 22.25 -8.91 24.19
C VAL A 250 21.40 -8.55 25.42
N LEU A 251 21.72 -9.09 26.59
CA LEU A 251 21.01 -8.75 27.83
C LEU A 251 21.14 -7.26 28.21
N LEU A 252 22.33 -6.67 28.05
CA LEU A 252 22.56 -5.24 28.28
C LEU A 252 21.80 -4.37 27.28
N PHE A 253 21.71 -4.80 26.02
CA PHE A 253 20.92 -4.10 24.99
C PHE A 253 19.42 -4.12 25.33
N PHE A 254 18.86 -5.26 25.72
CA PHE A 254 17.47 -5.36 26.16
C PHE A 254 17.20 -4.57 27.45
N LEU A 255 18.13 -4.56 28.41
CA LEU A 255 18.03 -3.72 29.61
C LEU A 255 18.09 -2.23 29.27
N GLY A 256 18.96 -1.82 28.33
CA GLY A 256 19.05 -0.44 27.84
C GLY A 256 17.75 0.02 27.18
N ILE A 257 17.15 -0.83 26.35
CA ILE A 257 15.83 -0.56 25.75
C ILE A 257 14.73 -0.47 26.82
N ALA A 258 14.74 -1.36 27.82
CA ALA A 258 13.77 -1.34 28.91
C ALA A 258 13.88 -0.09 29.81
N ILE A 259 15.09 0.45 29.99
CA ILE A 259 15.33 1.68 30.75
C ILE A 259 14.96 2.92 29.91
N TRP A 260 15.30 2.93 28.62
CA TRP A 260 14.99 4.05 27.72
C TRP A 260 13.49 4.13 27.37
N GLY A 261 12.79 3.00 27.35
CA GLY A 261 11.34 2.91 27.14
C GLY A 261 10.48 3.31 28.34
N ARG A 262 11.05 3.46 29.55
CA ARG A 262 10.33 3.97 30.74
C ARG A 262 10.43 5.50 30.91
N GLY A 263 11.15 6.19 30.03
CA GLY A 263 11.37 7.64 30.06
C GLY A 263 10.44 8.45 29.16
N LYS A 264 9.37 7.87 28.64
CA LYS A 264 8.27 8.56 27.94
C LYS A 264 6.95 8.23 28.61
#